data_AF-A0A179I3I1-F1
#
_entry.id   AF-A0A179I3I1-F1
#
_cell.length_a   1.000
_cell.length_b   1.000
_cell.length_c   1.000
_cell.angle_alpha   90.00
_cell.angle_beta   90.00
_cell.angle_gamma   90.00
#
_symmetry.space_group_name_H-M   'P 1'
#
loop_
_entity.id
_entity.type
_entity.pdbx_description
1 polymer ?
#
loop_
_entity_poly.entity_id
_entity_poly.type
_entity_poly.pdbx_seq_one_letter_code
_entity_poly.pdbx_strand_id
1 'polypeptide(L)'
;MSGSRGEANFVWRCKNCKRESTATVKAPAIPYQQHEPAKAQKGEWLAEGIDSGSKFSGIELIDGEWYDYDEKAGEEVSIKDITWEIRRA
;
A
#
# COMPACT_ATOMS: atom_id res chain seq x y z
N MET A 1 -2.31 -22.14 -14.72
CA MET A 1 -3.56 -22.36 -15.49
C MET A 1 -3.22 -22.75 -16.93
N SER A 2 -2.78 -23.99 -17.16
CA SER A 2 -2.53 -24.48 -18.53
C SER A 2 -3.86 -24.56 -19.29
N GLY A 3 -4.20 -23.50 -20.03
CA GLY A 3 -5.41 -23.42 -20.87
C GLY A 3 -6.41 -22.31 -20.51
N SER A 4 -6.21 -21.50 -19.47
CA SER A 4 -7.12 -20.37 -19.18
C SER A 4 -6.69 -19.09 -19.90
N ARG A 5 -7.66 -18.33 -20.41
CA ARG A 5 -7.46 -17.05 -21.12
C ARG A 5 -7.23 -15.82 -20.21
N GLY A 6 -7.07 -16.01 -18.90
CA GLY A 6 -6.94 -14.90 -17.95
C GLY A 6 -5.49 -14.62 -17.56
N GLU A 7 -5.11 -13.35 -17.49
CA GLU A 7 -3.88 -12.89 -16.84
C GLU A 7 -4.11 -12.73 -15.33
N ALA A 8 -3.11 -13.09 -14.52
CA ALA A 8 -3.17 -12.99 -13.07
C ALA A 8 -1.86 -12.41 -12.53
N ASN A 9 -1.96 -11.56 -11.51
CA ASN A 9 -0.79 -10.97 -10.85
C ASN A 9 -0.14 -11.94 -9.88
N PHE A 10 -0.94 -12.81 -9.26
CA PHE A 10 -0.45 -13.79 -8.31
C PHE A 10 -1.04 -15.15 -8.61
N VAL A 11 -0.17 -16.14 -8.79
CA VAL A 11 -0.53 -17.53 -9.09
C VAL A 11 0.14 -18.41 -8.05
N TRP A 12 -0.61 -19.28 -7.39
CA TRP A 12 -0.07 -20.23 -6.43
C TRP A 12 -0.71 -21.60 -6.57
N ARG A 13 0.01 -22.63 -6.11
CA ARG A 13 -0.48 -24.01 -6.09
C ARG A 13 -0.61 -24.47 -4.64
N CYS A 14 -1.79 -24.94 -4.27
CA CYS A 14 -2.01 -25.49 -2.94
C CYS A 14 -1.14 -26.74 -2.74
N LYS A 15 -0.28 -26.75 -1.71
CA LYS A 15 0.59 -27.90 -1.41
C LYS A 15 -0.21 -29.17 -1.05
N ASN A 16 -1.40 -29.01 -0.46
CA ASN A 16 -2.28 -30.12 -0.05
C ASN A 16 -3.07 -30.68 -1.25
N CYS A 17 -4.01 -29.92 -1.82
CA CYS A 17 -4.93 -30.40 -2.86
C CYS A 17 -4.41 -30.27 -4.29
N LYS A 18 -3.19 -29.73 -4.48
CA LYS A 18 -2.52 -29.53 -5.78
C LYS A 18 -3.23 -28.60 -6.77
N ARG A 19 -4.37 -28.01 -6.40
CA ARG A 19 -5.11 -27.02 -7.21
C ARG A 19 -4.29 -25.75 -7.39
N GLU A 20 -4.26 -25.24 -8.62
CA GLU A 20 -3.74 -23.90 -8.92
C GLU A 20 -4.84 -22.86 -8.67
N SER A 21 -4.48 -21.75 -8.02
CA SER A 21 -5.37 -20.63 -7.74
C SER A 21 -4.68 -19.33 -8.13
N THR A 22 -5.48 -18.33 -8.47
CA THR A 22 -5.01 -17.06 -9.00
C THR A 22 -5.71 -15.88 -8.34
N ALA A 23 -4.99 -14.78 -8.18
CA ALA A 23 -5.50 -13.49 -7.73
C ALA A 23 -5.03 -12.38 -8.68
N THR A 24 -5.91 -11.42 -8.93
CA THR A 24 -5.67 -10.31 -9.86
C THR A 24 -6.09 -9.02 -9.17
N VAL A 25 -5.21 -8.02 -9.20
CA VAL A 25 -5.50 -6.66 -8.71
C VAL A 25 -6.34 -5.97 -9.78
N LYS A 26 -7.60 -5.67 -9.45
CA LYS A 26 -8.59 -5.18 -10.45
C LYS A 26 -8.52 -3.68 -10.73
N ALA A 27 -7.89 -2.91 -9.85
CA ALA A 27 -7.88 -1.45 -9.91
C ALA A 27 -6.47 -0.90 -9.64
N PRO A 28 -6.13 0.27 -10.19
CA PRO A 28 -4.88 0.95 -9.85
C PRO A 28 -4.82 1.30 -8.37
N ALA A 29 -3.61 1.55 -7.86
CA ALA A 29 -3.43 2.08 -6.52
C ALA A 29 -4.16 3.43 -6.39
N ILE A 30 -4.98 3.56 -5.36
CA ILE A 30 -5.68 4.81 -5.02
C ILE A 30 -4.88 5.47 -3.91
N PRO A 31 -4.38 6.71 -4.09
CA PRO A 31 -3.68 7.43 -3.03
C PRO A 31 -4.56 7.58 -1.78
N TYR A 32 -3.98 7.37 -0.60
CA TYR A 32 -4.64 7.70 0.65
C TYR A 32 -4.66 9.22 0.80
N GLN A 33 -5.86 9.80 0.88
CA GLN A 33 -5.99 11.16 1.38
C GLN A 33 -5.66 11.19 2.87
N GLN A 34 -5.35 12.35 3.44
CA GLN A 34 -5.22 12.47 4.89
C GLN A 34 -6.60 12.28 5.53
N HIS A 35 -6.89 11.05 5.95
CA HIS A 35 -8.08 10.69 6.70
C HIS A 35 -7.69 9.67 7.76
N GLU A 36 -8.18 9.87 8.97
CA GLU A 36 -8.09 8.85 10.02
C GLU A 36 -9.02 7.67 9.65
N PRO A 37 -8.60 6.40 9.75
CA PRO A 37 -7.26 5.87 10.07
C PRO A 37 -6.39 5.58 8.83
N ALA A 38 -5.07 5.73 8.96
CA ALA A 38 -4.09 5.41 7.91
C ALA A 38 -4.08 3.91 7.59
N LYS A 39 -3.75 3.49 6.34
CA LYS A 39 -3.75 2.06 5.96
C LYS A 39 -2.38 1.49 5.58
N ALA A 40 -2.10 0.29 6.08
CA ALA A 40 -0.75 -0.28 6.04
C ALA A 40 -0.60 -1.17 4.82
N GLN A 41 0.53 -1.00 4.15
CA GLN A 41 1.00 -1.78 3.01
C GLN A 41 2.52 -1.85 3.15
N LYS A 42 3.09 -2.92 2.61
CA LYS A 42 4.53 -3.17 2.64
C LYS A 42 5.11 -2.71 1.31
N GLY A 43 6.09 -1.81 1.35
CA GLY A 43 6.79 -1.26 0.18
C GLY A 43 7.35 0.14 0.46
N GLU A 44 8.07 0.68 -0.51
CA GLU A 44 8.47 2.09 -0.51
C GLU A 44 7.23 2.94 -0.78
N TRP A 45 6.87 3.79 0.17
CA TRP A 45 5.74 4.70 0.04
C TRP A 45 6.19 6.06 -0.48
N LEU A 46 5.24 6.72 -1.15
CA LEU A 46 5.35 8.08 -1.66
C LEU A 46 4.27 8.93 -1.00
N ALA A 47 4.65 10.09 -0.47
CA ALA A 47 3.71 11.07 0.07
C ALA A 47 4.04 12.48 -0.42
N GLU A 48 3.05 13.36 -0.34
CA GLU A 48 3.18 14.78 -0.65
C GLU A 48 2.68 15.60 0.53
N GLY A 49 3.47 16.60 0.94
CA GLY A 49 3.08 17.57 1.95
C GLY A 49 1.90 18.41 1.46
N ILE A 50 0.89 18.56 2.31
CA ILE A 50 -0.43 19.09 1.93
C ILE A 50 -0.34 20.55 1.51
N ASP A 51 0.38 21.36 2.27
CA ASP A 51 0.46 22.80 2.06
C ASP A 51 1.70 23.23 1.27
N SER A 52 2.76 22.41 1.30
CA SER A 52 4.06 22.72 0.70
C SER A 52 4.30 22.08 -0.67
N GLY A 53 3.59 20.99 -1.00
CA GLY A 53 3.90 20.12 -2.13
C GLY A 53 5.27 19.42 -2.02
N SER A 54 5.85 19.34 -0.81
CA SER A 54 7.09 18.60 -0.55
C SER A 54 6.90 17.11 -0.83
N LYS A 55 7.78 16.52 -1.63
CA LYS A 55 7.68 15.12 -2.02
C LYS A 55 8.54 14.27 -1.11
N PHE A 56 7.91 13.32 -0.44
CA PHE A 56 8.55 12.33 0.41
C PHE A 56 8.59 10.99 -0.32
N SER A 57 9.77 10.40 -0.42
CA SER A 57 10.01 9.12 -1.11
C SER A 57 10.84 8.19 -0.25
N GLY A 58 10.65 6.88 -0.41
CA GLY A 58 11.34 5.89 0.43
C GLY A 58 10.76 5.82 1.84
N ILE A 59 9.47 6.14 1.99
CA ILE A 59 8.79 6.04 3.28
C ILE A 59 8.61 4.55 3.60
N GLU A 60 9.28 4.09 4.65
CA GLU A 60 9.21 2.71 5.13
C GLU A 60 8.34 2.61 6.38
N LEU A 61 7.20 1.93 6.27
CA LEU A 61 6.23 1.75 7.37
C LEU A 61 6.40 0.39 8.05
N ILE A 62 7.65 -0.01 8.33
CA ILE A 62 7.97 -1.34 8.87
C ILE A 62 7.33 -1.55 10.25
N ASP A 63 7.42 -0.52 11.10
CA ASP A 63 6.89 -0.54 12.47
C ASP A 63 5.49 0.11 12.58
N GLY A 64 4.90 0.48 11.44
CA GLY A 64 3.58 1.11 11.39
C GLY A 64 3.58 2.61 11.73
N GLU A 65 4.76 3.23 11.88
CA GLU A 65 4.91 4.67 12.03
C GLU A 65 6.06 5.20 11.17
N TRP A 66 5.98 6.47 10.78
CA TRP A 66 7.03 7.20 10.10
C TRP A 66 6.95 8.69 10.44
N TYR A 67 8.11 9.32 10.52
CA TYR A 67 8.28 10.72 10.93
C TYR A 67 9.33 11.37 10.04
N ASP A 68 9.06 12.60 9.62
CA ASP A 68 10.00 13.43 8.87
C ASP A 68 9.67 14.91 9.09
N TYR A 69 10.46 15.78 8.50
CA TYR A 69 10.29 17.22 8.62
C TYR A 69 10.14 17.88 7.25
N ASP A 70 9.06 18.63 7.08
CA ASP A 70 8.83 19.40 5.86
C ASP A 70 9.54 20.76 5.97
N GLU A 71 10.75 20.84 5.43
CA GLU A 71 11.54 22.09 5.45
C GLU A 71 10.84 23.28 4.76
N LYS A 72 9.95 23.03 3.79
CA LYS A 72 9.24 24.10 3.07
C LYS A 72 8.06 24.63 3.86
N ALA A 73 7.36 23.76 4.59
CA ALA A 73 6.30 24.17 5.51
C ALA A 73 6.87 24.68 6.84
N GLY A 74 8.07 24.22 7.23
CA GLY A 74 8.63 24.45 8.56
C GLY A 74 7.94 23.63 9.65
N GLU A 75 7.34 22.49 9.29
CA GLU A 75 6.50 21.67 10.17
C GLU A 75 6.92 20.19 10.17
N GLU A 76 6.64 19.49 11.26
CA GLU A 76 6.85 18.05 11.36
C GLU A 76 5.70 17.30 10.67
N VAL A 77 6.03 16.31 9.84
CA VAL A 77 5.06 15.43 9.21
C VAL A 77 5.23 14.01 9.74
N SER A 78 4.11 13.33 9.97
CA SER A 78 4.15 11.95 10.45
C SER A 78 2.99 11.12 9.91
N ILE A 79 3.21 9.81 9.83
CA ILE A 79 2.22 8.78 9.50
C ILE A 79 2.20 7.81 10.69
N LYS A 80 1.06 7.63 11.35
CA LYS A 80 0.92 6.78 12.54
C LYS A 80 -0.35 5.92 12.48
N ASP A 81 -0.48 5.00 13.43
CA ASP A 81 -1.70 4.22 13.72
C ASP A 81 -2.30 3.52 12.49
N ILE A 82 -1.42 2.86 11.75
CA ILE A 82 -1.75 2.35 10.43
C ILE A 82 -2.49 1.00 10.53
N THR A 83 -3.70 0.91 9.97
CA THR A 83 -4.60 -0.26 10.02
C THR A 83 -5.17 -0.64 8.64
N TRP A 84 -5.30 -1.93 8.31
CA TRP A 84 -5.90 -2.37 7.05
C TRP A 84 -6.85 -3.54 7.23
N GLU A 85 -7.81 -3.68 6.31
CA GLU A 85 -8.78 -4.77 6.29
C GLU A 85 -8.96 -5.31 4.87
N ILE A 86 -8.91 -6.64 4.72
CA ILE A 86 -9.31 -7.31 3.47
C ILE A 86 -10.78 -7.72 3.61
N ARG A 87 -11.65 -7.06 2.85
CA ARG A 87 -13.07 -7.41 2.76
C ARG A 87 -13.35 -8.19 1.49
N ARG A 88 -14.31 -9.10 1.59
CA ARG A 88 -14.99 -9.64 0.41
C ARG A 88 -15.69 -8.48 -0.32
N ALA A 89 -15.61 -8.47 -1.65
CA ALA A 89 -16.41 -7.59 -2.49
C ALA A 89 -17.90 -7.96 -2.43
#